data_AF-A0A1B1USF2-F1
#
_entry.id   AF-A0A1B1USF2-F1
#
_cell.length_a   1.000
_cell.length_b   1.000
_cell.length_c   1.000
_cell.angle_alpha   90.00
_cell.angle_beta   90.00
_cell.angle_gamma   90.00
#
_symmetry.space_group_name_H-M   'P 1'
#
loop_
_entity.id
_entity.type
_entity.pdbx_description
1 polymer ?
#
loop_
_entity_poly.entity_id
_entity_poly.type
_entity_poly.pdbx_seq_one_letter_code
_entity_poly.pdbx_strand_id
1 'polypeptide(L)'
;MKRRDFLKVTGLGAAGAATIAAPAIAQGLPEIKWRMPTSWPKSLDTLYGGAELMAKMVGEATDNKFQIQTFAGGEIVPGLQVLDAVQNGTVEIGHTASYYYFGKDPTFTFGSAVPFGPNMRLNQAWYMLGGGRDLLNEFYKKYNVTSLLAGNTGAQMGGWYRKEIKTPDDLKGLKLRIGGFAGRALQKLGVVPQQIAGGDIYPALEKGTIDAAEWVGPYDDEKLGFAKVAPNYYYPGWWEGGPMLLAFVNLDKWNALPKYYQSVLEQAGHYANNWMMAKYDQANPPALRKLIAAGAKLRPFPAPVMEACYKAAKELHSEVAATNADFKKVYESLTSFSNNGYSWFQVAELGYDGFMARHSQG
;
A
#
# COMPACT_ATOMS: atom_id res chain seq x y z
N MET A 1 26.71 70.45 -1.49
CA MET A 1 27.66 70.46 -0.35
C MET A 1 28.25 69.06 -0.17
N LYS A 2 29.51 68.99 0.30
CA LYS A 2 30.51 67.95 0.03
C LYS A 2 30.20 66.58 0.68
N ARG A 3 30.23 65.50 -0.11
CA ARG A 3 30.45 64.11 0.35
C ARG A 3 31.95 63.94 0.60
N ARG A 4 32.40 64.03 1.85
CA ARG A 4 33.70 63.56 2.35
C ARG A 4 33.81 64.10 3.77
N ASP A 5 33.34 63.34 4.77
CA ASP A 5 33.73 63.56 6.18
C ASP A 5 33.36 62.40 7.14
N PHE A 6 33.05 61.19 6.66
CA PHE A 6 32.68 60.07 7.56
C PHE A 6 33.73 58.95 7.68
N LEU A 7 35.02 59.26 7.49
CA LEU A 7 36.11 58.28 7.66
C LEU A 7 37.24 58.76 8.59
N LYS A 8 36.89 59.40 9.71
CA LYS A 8 37.84 59.69 10.79
C LYS A 8 37.22 59.53 12.17
N VAL A 9 37.02 58.29 12.59
CA VAL A 9 37.06 57.91 14.01
C VAL A 9 37.79 56.58 14.15
N THR A 10 39.11 56.63 14.11
CA THR A 10 39.98 55.68 14.80
C THR A 10 40.11 56.14 16.24
N GLY A 11 39.30 55.57 17.14
CA GLY A 11 39.43 55.74 18.58
C GLY A 11 39.75 54.39 19.20
N LEU A 12 40.95 54.27 19.78
CA LEU A 12 41.41 53.12 20.56
C LEU A 12 40.41 52.73 21.65
N GLY A 13 40.02 51.46 21.71
CA GLY A 13 39.23 50.90 22.81
C GLY A 13 39.09 49.38 22.69
N ALA A 14 39.68 48.66 23.65
CA ALA A 14 39.47 47.26 24.00
C ALA A 14 39.85 46.18 22.97
N ALA A 15 40.96 45.50 23.28
CA ALA A 15 41.20 44.12 22.88
C ALA A 15 40.03 43.25 23.37
N GLY A 16 39.17 42.89 22.42
CA GLY A 16 38.05 41.99 22.59
C GLY A 16 37.53 41.75 21.20
N ALA A 17 38.19 40.85 20.47
CA ALA A 17 37.62 40.27 19.27
C ALA A 17 36.34 39.55 19.69
N ALA A 18 35.24 40.29 19.76
CA ALA A 18 33.92 39.73 19.64
C ALA A 18 33.91 39.09 18.25
N THR A 19 34.24 37.80 18.20
CA THR A 19 33.77 36.91 17.17
C THR A 19 32.27 37.12 17.16
N ILE A 20 31.79 37.98 16.26
CA ILE A 20 30.40 37.98 15.84
C ILE A 20 30.21 36.56 15.34
N ALA A 21 29.65 35.71 16.20
CA ALA A 21 29.21 34.39 15.81
C ALA A 21 28.25 34.66 14.66
N ALA A 22 28.71 34.43 13.43
CA ALA A 22 27.85 34.41 12.28
C ALA A 22 26.65 33.53 12.67
N PRO A 23 25.40 33.96 12.43
CA PRO A 23 24.26 33.14 12.78
C PRO A 23 24.49 31.75 12.19
N ALA A 24 24.33 30.70 12.99
CA ALA A 24 24.38 29.30 12.54
C ALA A 24 23.25 28.96 11.53
N ILE A 25 22.64 29.97 10.90
CA ILE A 25 21.58 29.93 9.91
C ILE A 25 22.13 29.51 8.52
N ALA A 26 23.45 29.37 8.36
CA ALA A 26 24.08 29.06 7.07
C ALA A 26 24.45 27.58 6.85
N GLN A 27 24.08 26.63 7.73
CA GLN A 27 24.08 25.21 7.33
C GLN A 27 22.72 24.89 6.71
N GLY A 28 22.63 25.04 5.39
CA GLY A 28 21.47 24.58 4.62
C GLY A 28 21.17 23.10 4.90
N LEU A 29 19.93 22.68 4.62
CA LEU A 29 19.55 21.28 4.76
C LEU A 29 20.47 20.38 3.91
N PRO A 30 20.81 19.17 4.40
CA PRO A 30 21.76 18.29 3.75
C PRO A 30 21.24 17.78 2.41
N GLU A 31 22.15 17.53 1.47
CA GLU A 31 21.79 16.82 0.25
C GLU A 31 21.74 15.31 0.49
N ILE A 32 20.63 14.68 0.12
CA ILE A 32 20.33 13.27 0.36
C ILE A 32 19.85 12.64 -0.94
N LYS A 33 20.41 11.48 -1.28
CA LYS A 33 19.99 10.66 -2.43
C LYS A 33 19.67 9.26 -1.95
N TRP A 34 18.43 8.84 -2.10
CA TRP A 34 17.95 7.51 -1.72
C TRP A 34 17.46 6.73 -2.94
N ARG A 35 17.47 5.40 -2.81
CA ARG A 35 16.92 4.46 -3.81
C ARG A 35 15.66 3.82 -3.25
N MET A 36 14.63 3.74 -4.09
CA MET A 36 13.33 3.15 -3.76
C MET A 36 12.95 2.06 -4.76
N PRO A 37 13.41 0.80 -4.58
CA PRO A 37 12.79 -0.32 -5.28
C PRO A 37 11.34 -0.47 -4.84
N THR A 38 10.51 -0.82 -5.82
CA THR A 38 9.09 -1.07 -5.64
C THR A 38 8.76 -2.54 -5.91
N SER A 39 7.63 -3.02 -5.42
CA SER A 39 7.12 -4.36 -5.75
C SER A 39 6.42 -4.43 -7.11
N TRP A 40 6.37 -3.34 -7.87
CA TRP A 40 5.48 -3.17 -9.01
C TRP A 40 6.25 -3.02 -10.33
N PRO A 41 5.73 -3.55 -11.46
CA PRO A 41 6.25 -3.20 -12.78
C PRO A 41 5.84 -1.78 -13.18
N LYS A 42 6.61 -1.14 -14.08
CA LYS A 42 6.31 0.21 -14.59
C LYS A 42 4.97 0.33 -15.34
N SER A 43 4.45 -0.78 -15.84
CA SER A 43 3.16 -0.82 -16.55
C SER A 43 1.97 -0.47 -15.64
N LEU A 44 2.12 -0.64 -14.32
CA LEU A 44 1.09 -0.29 -13.33
C LEU A 44 1.31 1.15 -12.85
N ASP A 45 0.92 2.11 -13.69
CA ASP A 45 1.09 3.55 -13.48
C ASP A 45 0.24 4.16 -12.35
N THR A 46 -0.55 3.33 -11.67
CA THR A 46 -1.24 3.58 -10.41
C THR A 46 -0.31 3.26 -9.23
N LEU A 47 0.15 2.02 -9.12
CA LEU A 47 1.02 1.54 -8.03
C LEU A 47 2.44 2.10 -8.14
N TYR A 48 3.10 1.89 -9.27
CA TYR A 48 4.44 2.43 -9.53
C TYR A 48 4.42 3.95 -9.60
N GLY A 49 3.40 4.50 -10.27
CA GLY A 49 3.21 5.95 -10.38
C GLY A 49 2.98 6.64 -9.03
N GLY A 50 2.35 5.97 -8.06
CA GLY A 50 2.23 6.50 -6.69
C GLY A 50 3.57 6.62 -5.99
N ALA A 51 4.47 5.65 -6.18
CA ALA A 51 5.83 5.70 -5.67
C ALA A 51 6.66 6.81 -6.35
N GLU A 52 6.52 6.98 -7.67
CA GLU A 52 7.15 8.08 -8.41
C GLU A 52 6.63 9.44 -7.93
N LEU A 53 5.33 9.55 -7.70
CA LEU A 53 4.72 10.77 -7.20
C LEU A 53 5.23 11.13 -5.81
N MET A 54 5.31 10.15 -4.90
CA MET A 54 5.89 10.36 -3.57
C MET A 54 7.32 10.90 -3.69
N ALA A 55 8.17 10.26 -4.50
CA ALA A 55 9.54 10.69 -4.74
C ALA A 55 9.65 12.10 -5.32
N LYS A 56 8.81 12.42 -6.32
CA LYS A 56 8.73 13.75 -6.93
C LYS A 56 8.36 14.83 -5.92
N MET A 57 7.34 14.58 -5.09
CA MET A 57 6.89 15.54 -4.07
C MET A 57 7.99 15.84 -3.03
N VAL A 58 8.79 14.84 -2.66
CA VAL A 58 9.95 15.03 -1.77
C VAL A 58 11.01 15.91 -2.44
N GLY A 59 11.34 15.65 -3.71
CA GLY A 59 12.27 16.47 -4.47
C GLY A 59 11.81 17.92 -4.58
N GLU A 60 10.55 18.15 -4.98
CA GLU A 60 9.98 19.49 -5.15
C GLU A 60 9.90 20.26 -3.83
N ALA A 61 9.46 19.62 -2.75
CA ALA A 61 9.34 20.28 -1.44
C ALA A 61 10.70 20.63 -0.82
N THR A 62 11.80 20.01 -1.28
CA THR A 62 13.14 20.21 -0.71
C THR A 62 14.09 20.94 -1.66
N ASP A 63 13.59 21.61 -2.69
CA ASP A 63 14.41 22.25 -3.74
C ASP A 63 15.45 21.29 -4.33
N ASN A 64 15.04 20.03 -4.54
CA ASN A 64 15.85 18.91 -5.00
C ASN A 64 17.03 18.52 -4.11
N LYS A 65 17.07 18.98 -2.85
CA LYS A 65 18.11 18.55 -1.90
C LYS A 65 17.88 17.13 -1.39
N PHE A 66 16.64 16.67 -1.28
CA PHE A 66 16.33 15.28 -0.98
C PHE A 66 15.71 14.61 -2.22
N GLN A 67 16.50 13.77 -2.89
CA GLN A 67 16.07 13.05 -4.09
C GLN A 67 15.89 11.56 -3.79
N ILE A 68 14.80 11.00 -4.29
CA ILE A 68 14.52 9.57 -4.22
C ILE A 68 14.39 9.05 -5.64
N GLN A 69 15.26 8.11 -6.02
CA GLN A 69 15.18 7.45 -7.33
C GLN A 69 14.36 6.17 -7.21
N THR A 70 13.32 6.04 -8.02
CA THR A 70 12.44 4.87 -8.03
C THR A 70 12.94 3.78 -8.98
N PHE A 71 12.73 2.52 -8.59
CA PHE A 71 13.10 1.35 -9.37
C PHE A 71 11.94 0.36 -9.41
N ALA A 72 11.63 -0.17 -10.59
CA ALA A 72 10.58 -1.17 -10.76
C ALA A 72 10.98 -2.51 -10.12
N GLY A 73 9.97 -3.33 -9.84
CA GLY A 73 10.20 -4.68 -9.31
C GLY A 73 11.15 -5.48 -10.20
N GLY A 74 12.24 -5.99 -9.62
CA GLY A 74 13.29 -6.73 -10.33
C GLY A 74 14.49 -5.89 -10.80
N GLU A 75 14.43 -4.54 -10.77
CA GLU A 75 15.57 -3.70 -11.20
C GLU A 75 16.71 -3.66 -10.16
N ILE A 76 16.40 -3.70 -8.85
CA ILE A 76 17.40 -3.81 -7.77
C ILE A 76 17.28 -5.15 -7.05
N VAL A 77 16.05 -5.49 -6.63
CA VAL A 77 15.70 -6.76 -6.00
C VAL A 77 14.38 -7.27 -6.57
N PRO A 78 14.11 -8.59 -6.53
CA PRO A 78 12.79 -9.14 -6.80
C PRO A 78 11.70 -8.40 -5.99
N GLY A 79 10.53 -8.19 -6.59
CA GLY A 79 9.48 -7.36 -5.99
C GLY A 79 8.98 -7.85 -4.62
N LEU A 80 9.12 -9.15 -4.33
CA LEU A 80 8.76 -9.75 -3.03
C LEU A 80 9.90 -9.71 -1.99
N GLN A 81 11.04 -9.08 -2.31
CA GLN A 81 12.21 -8.93 -1.44
C GLN A 81 12.48 -7.47 -1.04
N VAL A 82 11.53 -6.55 -1.28
CA VAL A 82 11.72 -5.12 -0.97
C VAL A 82 11.95 -4.90 0.53
N LEU A 83 11.17 -5.53 1.42
CA LEU A 83 11.41 -5.44 2.87
C LEU A 83 12.83 -5.91 3.24
N ASP A 84 13.27 -7.04 2.69
CA ASP A 84 14.60 -7.59 2.98
C ASP A 84 15.72 -6.63 2.55
N ALA A 85 15.56 -5.96 1.41
CA ALA A 85 16.53 -4.96 0.96
C ALA A 85 16.57 -3.73 1.89
N VAL A 86 15.41 -3.28 2.39
CA VAL A 86 15.32 -2.10 3.27
C VAL A 86 15.81 -2.43 4.69
N GLN A 87 15.39 -3.55 5.28
CA GLN A 87 15.81 -3.93 6.64
C GLN A 87 17.33 -4.11 6.74
N ASN A 88 17.96 -4.64 5.67
CA ASN A 88 19.40 -4.86 5.59
C ASN A 88 20.18 -3.59 5.23
N GLY A 89 19.50 -2.46 5.00
CA GLY A 89 20.13 -1.20 4.58
C GLY A 89 20.76 -1.24 3.17
N THR A 90 20.41 -2.23 2.35
CA THR A 90 20.86 -2.33 0.95
C THR A 90 20.30 -1.18 0.12
N VAL A 91 19.08 -0.76 0.44
CA VAL A 91 18.39 0.45 -0.04
C VAL A 91 17.79 1.18 1.15
N GLU A 92 17.58 2.49 1.02
CA GLU A 92 17.18 3.34 2.13
C GLU A 92 15.66 3.32 2.37
N ILE A 93 14.89 3.13 1.30
CA ILE A 93 13.43 3.12 1.28
C ILE A 93 12.94 2.09 0.26
N GLY A 94 11.72 1.57 0.43
CA GLY A 94 11.09 0.66 -0.53
C GLY A 94 9.58 0.78 -0.49
N HIS A 95 8.91 0.63 -1.63
CA HIS A 95 7.45 0.75 -1.72
C HIS A 95 6.81 -0.60 -2.04
N THR A 96 5.91 -1.08 -1.18
CA THR A 96 5.41 -2.47 -1.22
C THR A 96 4.02 -2.60 -0.60
N ALA A 97 3.35 -3.73 -0.83
CA ALA A 97 2.33 -4.21 0.09
C ALA A 97 3.01 -4.95 1.25
N SER A 98 2.60 -4.63 2.47
CA SER A 98 3.11 -5.23 3.71
C SER A 98 2.76 -6.71 3.81
N TYR A 99 1.57 -7.11 3.34
CA TYR A 99 1.13 -8.50 3.43
C TYR A 99 2.02 -9.48 2.66
N TYR A 100 2.92 -9.05 1.77
CA TYR A 100 3.84 -9.97 1.06
C TYR A 100 4.79 -10.67 2.02
N TYR A 101 4.98 -10.10 3.21
CA TYR A 101 5.90 -10.59 4.22
C TYR A 101 5.21 -11.39 5.33
N PHE A 102 3.94 -11.80 5.12
CA PHE A 102 3.18 -12.60 6.10
C PHE A 102 3.86 -13.94 6.45
N GLY A 103 4.70 -14.46 5.54
CA GLY A 103 5.49 -15.67 5.78
C GLY A 103 6.63 -15.48 6.79
N LYS A 104 7.07 -14.23 7.03
CA LYS A 104 7.98 -13.89 8.13
C LYS A 104 7.21 -13.78 9.44
N ASP A 105 6.11 -13.03 9.43
CA ASP A 105 5.17 -12.91 10.55
C ASP A 105 3.78 -12.50 10.03
N PRO A 106 2.69 -13.19 10.40
CA PRO A 106 1.34 -12.84 9.97
C PRO A 106 0.91 -11.40 10.25
N THR A 107 1.50 -10.73 11.25
CA THR A 107 1.19 -9.34 11.64
C THR A 107 1.44 -8.35 10.49
N PHE A 108 2.34 -8.67 9.56
CA PHE A 108 2.55 -7.89 8.34
C PHE A 108 1.27 -7.67 7.52
N THR A 109 0.26 -8.54 7.64
CA THR A 109 -1.01 -8.39 6.91
C THR A 109 -1.69 -7.05 7.19
N PHE A 110 -1.61 -6.54 8.42
CA PHE A 110 -2.31 -5.31 8.82
C PHE A 110 -1.72 -4.02 8.26
N GLY A 111 -0.49 -4.08 7.76
CA GLY A 111 0.09 -2.96 6.99
C GLY A 111 -0.46 -2.85 5.58
N SER A 112 -1.31 -3.79 5.17
CA SER A 112 -2.01 -3.73 3.89
C SER A 112 -3.48 -4.06 4.04
N ALA A 113 -3.81 -5.34 4.12
CA ALA A 113 -5.18 -5.81 4.25
C ALA A 113 -5.22 -7.15 4.98
N VAL A 114 -6.35 -7.37 5.63
CA VAL A 114 -6.73 -8.65 6.23
C VAL A 114 -8.07 -9.07 5.63
N PRO A 115 -8.34 -10.36 5.38
CA PRO A 115 -9.63 -10.79 4.86
C PRO A 115 -10.80 -10.28 5.69
N PHE A 116 -11.82 -9.72 5.02
CA PHE A 116 -12.96 -9.07 5.65
C PHE A 116 -12.55 -7.95 6.63
N GLY A 117 -11.44 -7.27 6.32
CA GLY A 117 -11.01 -6.03 6.93
C GLY A 117 -11.77 -4.81 6.39
N PRO A 118 -11.45 -3.61 6.88
CA PRO A 118 -12.19 -2.42 6.52
C PRO A 118 -11.86 -1.87 5.13
N ASN A 119 -12.69 -0.94 4.68
CA ASN A 119 -12.47 -0.16 3.47
C ASN A 119 -11.33 0.86 3.63
N MET A 120 -10.95 1.50 2.53
CA MET A 120 -9.87 2.49 2.48
C MET A 120 -10.04 3.61 3.50
N ARG A 121 -11.24 4.22 3.60
CA ARG A 121 -11.48 5.38 4.48
C ARG A 121 -11.33 5.01 5.96
N LEU A 122 -11.84 3.86 6.36
CA LEU A 122 -11.70 3.36 7.73
C LEU A 122 -10.27 2.92 8.03
N ASN A 123 -9.57 2.27 7.08
CA ASN A 123 -8.16 1.94 7.22
C ASN A 123 -7.29 3.19 7.40
N GLN A 124 -7.49 4.21 6.57
CA GLN A 124 -6.74 5.46 6.67
C GLN A 124 -7.04 6.19 7.99
N ALA A 125 -8.30 6.26 8.40
CA ALA A 125 -8.68 6.86 9.68
C ALA A 125 -8.05 6.10 10.87
N TRP A 126 -8.04 4.77 10.83
CA TRP A 126 -7.38 3.95 11.84
C TRP A 126 -5.86 4.19 11.88
N TYR A 127 -5.21 4.19 10.71
CA TYR A 127 -3.78 4.40 10.60
C TYR A 127 -3.38 5.77 11.15
N MET A 128 -4.08 6.84 10.74
CA MET A 128 -3.72 8.22 11.06
C MET A 128 -4.15 8.64 12.47
N LEU A 129 -5.35 8.24 12.90
CA LEU A 129 -6.00 8.78 14.11
C LEU A 129 -6.45 7.69 15.09
N GLY A 130 -6.53 6.43 14.67
CA GLY A 130 -6.89 5.29 15.52
C GLY A 130 -5.70 4.58 16.17
N GLY A 131 -4.49 5.16 16.10
CA GLY A 131 -3.27 4.58 16.66
C GLY A 131 -2.63 3.47 15.82
N GLY A 132 -3.17 3.20 14.61
CA GLY A 132 -2.69 2.12 13.76
C GLY A 132 -1.23 2.29 13.32
N ARG A 133 -0.82 3.51 12.97
CA ARG A 133 0.57 3.81 12.60
C ARG A 133 1.55 3.43 13.70
N ASP A 134 1.27 3.82 14.94
CA ASP A 134 2.19 3.58 16.06
C ASP A 134 2.30 2.09 16.37
N LEU A 135 1.17 1.37 16.37
CA LEU A 135 1.14 -0.09 16.56
C LEU A 135 1.92 -0.83 15.47
N LEU A 136 1.71 -0.45 14.20
CA LEU A 136 2.42 -1.07 13.09
C LEU A 136 3.92 -0.76 13.14
N ASN A 137 4.30 0.49 13.43
CA ASN A 137 5.71 0.88 13.51
C ASN A 137 6.42 0.32 14.77
N GLU A 138 5.70 0.06 15.87
CA GLU A 138 6.23 -0.71 17.00
C GLU A 138 6.64 -2.14 16.55
N PHE A 139 5.78 -2.79 15.77
CA PHE A 139 6.07 -4.09 15.19
C PHE A 139 7.21 -4.04 14.15
N TYR A 140 7.17 -3.08 13.21
CA TYR A 140 8.16 -2.98 12.13
C TYR A 140 9.58 -2.67 12.59
N LYS A 141 9.77 -2.03 13.76
CA LYS A 141 11.09 -1.83 14.36
C LYS A 141 11.83 -3.16 14.60
N LYS A 142 11.12 -4.26 14.83
CA LYS A 142 11.72 -5.61 14.96
C LYS A 142 12.39 -6.08 13.65
N TYR A 143 12.06 -5.44 12.53
CA TYR A 143 12.61 -5.66 11.20
C TYR A 143 13.43 -4.47 10.71
N ASN A 144 13.98 -3.64 11.62
CA ASN A 144 14.83 -2.49 11.27
C ASN A 144 14.21 -1.52 10.25
N VAL A 145 12.88 -1.40 10.23
CA VAL A 145 12.17 -0.45 9.37
C VAL A 145 11.11 0.33 10.13
N THR A 146 10.82 1.52 9.63
CA THR A 146 9.57 2.25 9.92
C THR A 146 8.74 2.30 8.64
N SER A 147 7.44 2.50 8.77
CA SER A 147 6.52 2.61 7.63
C SER A 147 5.86 3.96 7.56
N LEU A 148 5.58 4.38 6.33
CA LEU A 148 4.75 5.53 5.97
C LEU A 148 3.64 5.04 5.05
N LEU A 149 2.42 5.54 5.25
CA LEU A 149 1.31 5.31 4.34
C LEU A 149 1.66 5.91 2.96
N ALA A 150 1.50 5.14 1.88
CA ALA A 150 1.97 5.52 0.55
C ALA A 150 1.05 5.08 -0.61
N GLY A 151 -0.13 4.52 -0.32
CA GLY A 151 -1.03 4.05 -1.36
C GLY A 151 -2.27 3.37 -0.82
N ASN A 152 -3.33 3.35 -1.62
CA ASN A 152 -4.47 2.47 -1.43
C ASN A 152 -5.14 2.16 -2.77
N THR A 153 -5.65 0.95 -2.95
CA THR A 153 -6.35 0.56 -4.19
C THR A 153 -7.87 0.64 -4.11
N GLY A 154 -8.43 0.91 -2.93
CA GLY A 154 -9.85 0.69 -2.67
C GLY A 154 -10.20 -0.80 -2.63
N ALA A 155 -11.49 -1.13 -2.61
CA ALA A 155 -11.93 -2.52 -2.62
C ALA A 155 -11.52 -3.20 -3.94
N GLN A 156 -10.81 -4.32 -3.83
CA GLN A 156 -10.35 -5.04 -5.01
C GLN A 156 -11.42 -5.95 -5.61
N MET A 157 -11.16 -6.40 -6.83
CA MET A 157 -11.96 -7.42 -7.50
C MET A 157 -11.64 -8.81 -6.97
N GLY A 158 -12.61 -9.72 -7.12
CA GLY A 158 -12.52 -11.11 -6.71
C GLY A 158 -11.69 -12.00 -7.62
N GLY A 159 -10.97 -11.44 -8.61
CA GLY A 159 -10.05 -12.19 -9.47
C GLY A 159 -10.69 -12.90 -10.68
N TRP A 160 -9.82 -13.48 -11.50
CA TRP A 160 -10.12 -14.07 -12.80
C TRP A 160 -10.04 -15.59 -12.76
N TYR A 161 -11.08 -16.25 -13.27
CA TYR A 161 -11.22 -17.70 -13.19
C TYR A 161 -11.53 -18.31 -14.57
N ARG A 162 -10.85 -19.42 -14.86
CA ARG A 162 -11.12 -20.23 -16.06
C ARG A 162 -12.49 -20.91 -16.01
N LYS A 163 -12.95 -21.30 -14.81
CA LYS A 163 -14.24 -21.95 -14.56
C LYS A 163 -15.08 -21.11 -13.59
N GLU A 164 -16.39 -21.27 -13.63
CA GLU A 164 -17.28 -20.62 -12.65
C GLU A 164 -17.16 -21.27 -11.27
N ILE A 165 -17.16 -20.45 -10.23
CA ILE A 165 -17.35 -20.80 -8.83
C ILE A 165 -18.83 -20.60 -8.49
N LYS A 166 -19.54 -21.69 -8.17
CA LYS A 166 -20.98 -21.71 -7.84
C LYS A 166 -21.23 -22.10 -6.39
N THR A 167 -20.36 -22.94 -5.84
CA THR A 167 -20.45 -23.51 -4.51
C THR A 167 -19.06 -23.53 -3.84
N PRO A 168 -18.97 -23.71 -2.52
CA PRO A 168 -17.68 -23.86 -1.84
C PRO A 168 -16.85 -25.04 -2.36
N ASP A 169 -17.48 -26.09 -2.90
CA ASP A 169 -16.77 -27.25 -3.44
C ASP A 169 -15.94 -26.93 -4.69
N ASP A 170 -16.33 -25.91 -5.46
CA ASP A 170 -15.57 -25.44 -6.63
C ASP A 170 -14.21 -24.82 -6.26
N LEU A 171 -13.98 -24.53 -4.97
CA LEU A 171 -12.69 -24.04 -4.46
C LEU A 171 -11.68 -25.16 -4.24
N LYS A 172 -12.13 -26.42 -4.10
CA LYS A 172 -11.26 -27.55 -3.77
C LYS A 172 -10.33 -27.87 -4.93
N GLY A 173 -9.03 -27.89 -4.66
CA GLY A 173 -7.99 -28.14 -5.66
C GLY A 173 -7.71 -26.96 -6.60
N LEU A 174 -8.43 -25.84 -6.47
CA LEU A 174 -8.24 -24.66 -7.31
C LEU A 174 -6.83 -24.07 -7.08
N LYS A 175 -6.01 -24.03 -8.12
CA LYS A 175 -4.69 -23.37 -8.06
C LYS A 175 -4.87 -21.88 -8.30
N LEU A 176 -4.97 -21.12 -7.22
CA LEU A 176 -5.22 -19.68 -7.27
C LEU A 176 -3.94 -18.91 -6.98
N ARG A 177 -3.51 -18.04 -7.90
CA ARG A 177 -2.56 -16.98 -7.51
C ARG A 177 -3.30 -15.98 -6.64
N ILE A 178 -2.88 -15.83 -5.40
CA ILE A 178 -3.43 -14.86 -4.43
C ILE A 178 -2.34 -14.26 -3.53
N GLY A 179 -2.39 -12.95 -3.36
CA GLY A 179 -1.49 -12.17 -2.53
C GLY A 179 -1.73 -12.38 -1.04
N GLY A 180 -0.63 -12.38 -0.29
CA GLY A 180 -0.65 -12.22 1.16
C GLY A 180 -1.38 -13.33 1.95
N PHE A 181 -1.92 -12.92 3.10
CA PHE A 181 -2.45 -13.80 4.15
C PHE A 181 -3.75 -14.52 3.75
N ALA A 182 -4.50 -13.99 2.78
CA ALA A 182 -5.77 -14.55 2.32
C ALA A 182 -5.65 -15.98 1.78
N GLY A 183 -4.49 -16.33 1.20
CA GLY A 183 -4.21 -17.69 0.75
C GLY A 183 -4.34 -18.72 1.87
N ARG A 184 -4.02 -18.36 3.12
CA ARG A 184 -4.17 -19.27 4.27
C ARG A 184 -5.63 -19.52 4.65
N ALA A 185 -6.51 -18.53 4.47
CA ALA A 185 -7.94 -18.72 4.70
C ALA A 185 -8.53 -19.63 3.62
N LEU A 186 -8.14 -19.41 2.37
CA LEU A 186 -8.56 -20.24 1.23
C LEU A 186 -8.03 -21.68 1.29
N GLN A 187 -6.84 -21.91 1.87
CA GLN A 187 -6.32 -23.27 2.11
C GLN A 187 -7.26 -24.11 2.97
N LYS A 188 -7.94 -23.51 3.96
CA LYS A 188 -8.95 -24.22 4.78
C LYS A 188 -10.14 -24.70 3.95
N LEU A 189 -10.39 -24.09 2.80
CA LEU A 189 -11.45 -24.46 1.84
C LEU A 189 -10.94 -25.35 0.70
N GLY A 190 -9.67 -25.78 0.75
CA GLY A 190 -9.08 -26.69 -0.24
C GLY A 190 -8.45 -26.00 -1.45
N VAL A 191 -8.37 -24.67 -1.49
CA VAL A 191 -7.62 -23.95 -2.52
C VAL A 191 -6.13 -24.21 -2.36
N VAL A 192 -5.40 -24.26 -3.47
CA VAL A 192 -3.94 -24.34 -3.51
C VAL A 192 -3.38 -22.97 -3.90
N PRO A 193 -3.13 -22.06 -2.92
CA PRO A 193 -2.67 -20.71 -3.23
C PRO A 193 -1.23 -20.73 -3.77
N GLN A 194 -0.92 -19.82 -4.70
CA GLN A 194 0.40 -19.65 -5.31
C GLN A 194 0.87 -18.19 -5.16
N GLN A 195 2.11 -17.99 -4.72
CA GLN A 195 2.75 -16.67 -4.66
C GLN A 195 3.56 -16.45 -5.93
N ILE A 196 3.07 -15.55 -6.79
CA ILE A 196 3.68 -15.23 -8.09
C ILE A 196 3.71 -13.70 -8.23
N ALA A 197 4.86 -13.16 -8.65
CA ALA A 197 5.04 -11.73 -8.89
C ALA A 197 4.15 -11.25 -10.05
N GLY A 198 3.73 -9.98 -10.03
CA GLY A 198 2.73 -9.43 -10.96
C GLY A 198 2.98 -9.73 -12.44
N GLY A 199 4.23 -9.58 -12.90
CA GLY A 199 4.61 -9.81 -14.30
C GLY A 199 4.53 -11.27 -14.77
N ASP A 200 4.56 -12.22 -13.84
CA ASP A 200 4.61 -13.66 -14.13
C ASP A 200 3.22 -14.33 -14.05
N ILE A 201 2.19 -13.59 -13.64
CA ILE A 201 0.83 -14.12 -13.46
C ILE A 201 0.21 -14.50 -14.81
N TYR A 202 0.29 -13.63 -15.82
CA TYR A 202 -0.34 -13.89 -17.12
C TYR A 202 0.24 -15.15 -17.80
N PRO A 203 1.57 -15.33 -17.91
CA PRO A 203 2.13 -16.57 -18.45
C PRO A 203 1.74 -17.83 -17.65
N ALA A 204 1.67 -17.73 -16.33
CA ALA A 204 1.26 -18.85 -15.47
C ALA A 204 -0.22 -19.22 -15.69
N LEU A 205 -1.09 -18.21 -15.82
CA LEU A 205 -2.48 -18.41 -16.21
C LEU A 205 -2.54 -19.04 -17.58
N GLU A 206 -1.96 -18.43 -18.62
CA GLU A 206 -1.99 -18.88 -20.02
C GLU A 206 -1.59 -20.36 -20.18
N LYS A 207 -0.48 -20.76 -19.54
CA LYS A 207 0.03 -22.14 -19.58
C LYS A 207 -0.79 -23.14 -18.75
N GLY A 208 -1.72 -22.66 -17.92
CA GLY A 208 -2.55 -23.50 -17.07
C GLY A 208 -1.82 -24.07 -15.85
N THR A 209 -0.69 -23.47 -15.44
CA THR A 209 -0.03 -23.84 -14.18
C THR A 209 -0.84 -23.36 -12.96
N ILE A 210 -1.64 -22.31 -13.14
CA ILE A 210 -2.69 -21.84 -12.22
C ILE A 210 -4.04 -21.78 -12.94
N ASP A 211 -5.11 -21.99 -12.17
CA ASP A 211 -6.50 -22.04 -12.64
C ASP A 211 -7.18 -20.67 -12.57
N ALA A 212 -6.72 -19.83 -11.64
CA ALA A 212 -7.27 -18.52 -11.36
C ALA A 212 -6.17 -17.57 -10.84
N ALA A 213 -6.40 -16.28 -10.96
CA ALA A 213 -5.54 -15.26 -10.35
C ALA A 213 -6.34 -14.04 -9.92
N GLU A 214 -6.00 -13.49 -8.76
CA GLU A 214 -6.37 -12.13 -8.39
C GLU A 214 -5.17 -11.18 -8.53
N TRP A 215 -5.45 -9.88 -8.68
CA TRP A 215 -4.42 -8.84 -8.68
C TRP A 215 -4.87 -7.56 -7.99
N VAL A 216 -5.72 -6.74 -8.64
CA VAL A 216 -6.23 -5.49 -8.05
C VAL A 216 -7.66 -5.22 -8.49
N GLY A 217 -7.86 -4.97 -9.77
CA GLY A 217 -9.09 -4.34 -10.23
C GLY A 217 -9.04 -3.97 -11.70
N PRO A 218 -10.14 -3.42 -12.26
CA PRO A 218 -10.35 -3.39 -13.70
C PRO A 218 -9.21 -2.74 -14.49
N TYR A 219 -8.64 -1.63 -14.02
CA TYR A 219 -7.60 -0.90 -14.75
C TYR A 219 -6.29 -1.67 -14.87
N ASP A 220 -5.80 -2.22 -13.76
CA ASP A 220 -4.54 -2.96 -13.74
C ASP A 220 -4.70 -4.33 -14.42
N ASP A 221 -5.82 -4.99 -14.15
CA ASP A 221 -6.11 -6.32 -14.68
C ASP A 221 -6.31 -6.30 -16.21
N GLU A 222 -6.84 -5.22 -16.78
CA GLU A 222 -6.90 -4.98 -18.24
C GLU A 222 -5.48 -4.97 -18.83
N LYS A 223 -4.56 -4.23 -18.22
CA LYS A 223 -3.16 -4.11 -18.70
C LYS A 223 -2.41 -5.43 -18.61
N LEU A 224 -2.71 -6.24 -17.59
CA LEU A 224 -2.14 -7.58 -17.42
C LEU A 224 -2.81 -8.62 -18.33
N GLY A 225 -3.98 -8.32 -18.90
CA GLY A 225 -4.60 -9.09 -19.98
C GLY A 225 -5.30 -10.38 -19.56
N PHE A 226 -5.59 -10.56 -18.26
CA PHE A 226 -6.15 -11.83 -17.73
C PHE A 226 -7.46 -12.28 -18.40
N ALA A 227 -8.28 -11.33 -18.84
CA ALA A 227 -9.54 -11.60 -19.56
C ALA A 227 -9.37 -12.49 -20.80
N LYS A 228 -8.18 -12.50 -21.43
CA LYS A 228 -7.89 -13.32 -22.62
C LYS A 228 -7.84 -14.82 -22.31
N VAL A 229 -7.55 -15.20 -21.07
CA VAL A 229 -7.27 -16.60 -20.66
C VAL A 229 -8.20 -17.11 -19.58
N ALA A 230 -8.84 -16.22 -18.83
CA ALA A 230 -9.80 -16.52 -17.78
C ALA A 230 -10.99 -15.55 -17.90
N PRO A 231 -12.17 -15.99 -18.38
CA PRO A 231 -13.25 -15.05 -18.73
C PRO A 231 -14.11 -14.62 -17.55
N ASN A 232 -14.12 -15.36 -16.43
CA ASN A 232 -15.00 -15.05 -15.29
C ASN A 232 -14.28 -14.12 -14.33
N TYR A 233 -14.80 -12.91 -14.15
CA TYR A 233 -14.23 -11.89 -13.28
C TYR A 233 -15.12 -11.69 -12.06
N TYR A 234 -14.67 -12.20 -10.92
CA TYR A 234 -15.48 -12.26 -9.70
C TYR A 234 -15.41 -10.97 -8.88
N TYR A 235 -16.39 -10.74 -8.03
CA TYR A 235 -16.40 -9.64 -7.04
C TYR A 235 -17.26 -9.97 -5.81
N PRO A 236 -17.00 -9.34 -4.65
CA PRO A 236 -15.84 -8.50 -4.35
C PRO A 236 -14.58 -9.34 -4.01
N GLY A 237 -13.40 -8.71 -4.07
CA GLY A 237 -12.15 -9.25 -3.51
C GLY A 237 -12.16 -9.13 -2.00
N TRP A 238 -12.85 -10.04 -1.32
CA TRP A 238 -13.07 -10.01 0.13
C TRP A 238 -11.79 -10.14 0.97
N TRP A 239 -10.66 -10.49 0.35
CA TRP A 239 -9.32 -10.41 0.95
C TRP A 239 -8.84 -8.97 1.14
N GLU A 240 -9.25 -8.04 0.28
CA GLU A 240 -8.70 -6.69 0.16
C GLU A 240 -9.81 -5.62 0.02
N GLY A 241 -10.44 -5.28 1.15
CA GLY A 241 -11.49 -4.24 1.21
C GLY A 241 -10.98 -2.81 1.02
N GLY A 242 -9.69 -2.57 1.22
CA GLY A 242 -9.04 -1.27 1.07
C GLY A 242 -7.57 -1.34 1.44
N PRO A 243 -6.75 -2.10 0.69
CA PRO A 243 -5.39 -2.44 1.06
C PRO A 243 -4.51 -1.18 1.09
N MET A 244 -3.91 -0.93 2.25
CA MET A 244 -2.87 0.09 2.38
C MET A 244 -1.59 -0.38 1.71
N LEU A 245 -0.90 0.54 1.06
CA LEU A 245 0.47 0.33 0.60
C LEU A 245 1.39 1.22 1.42
N LEU A 246 2.59 0.71 1.67
CA LEU A 246 3.53 1.35 2.58
C LEU A 246 4.84 1.63 1.86
N ALA A 247 5.44 2.77 2.20
CA ALA A 247 6.86 2.99 2.03
C ALA A 247 7.57 2.55 3.31
N PHE A 248 8.32 1.46 3.25
CA PHE A 248 9.23 1.06 4.32
C PHE A 248 10.53 1.84 4.19
N VAL A 249 10.96 2.46 5.29
CA VAL A 249 12.22 3.21 5.38
C VAL A 249 13.11 2.49 6.38
N ASN A 250 14.38 2.26 6.03
CA ASN A 250 15.35 1.71 6.95
C ASN A 250 15.42 2.60 8.20
N LEU A 251 15.40 1.99 9.39
CA LEU A 251 15.23 2.73 10.63
C LEU A 251 16.40 3.69 10.91
N ASP A 252 17.63 3.29 10.62
CA ASP A 252 18.81 4.14 10.77
C ASP A 252 18.78 5.31 9.79
N LYS A 253 18.38 5.06 8.54
CA LYS A 253 18.21 6.11 7.52
C LYS A 253 17.12 7.10 7.90
N TRP A 254 15.99 6.61 8.42
CA TRP A 254 14.92 7.46 8.94
C TRP A 254 15.41 8.33 10.10
N ASN A 255 16.08 7.73 11.09
CA ASN A 255 16.57 8.44 12.27
C ASN A 255 17.64 9.49 11.95
N ALA A 256 18.42 9.29 10.89
CA ALA A 256 19.41 10.25 10.41
C ALA A 256 18.82 11.44 9.65
N LEU A 257 17.55 11.38 9.21
CA LEU A 257 16.92 12.49 8.51
C LEU A 257 16.71 13.71 9.45
N PRO A 258 16.97 14.94 8.96
CA PRO A 258 16.44 16.14 9.61
C PRO A 258 14.92 16.04 9.80
N LYS A 259 14.41 16.60 10.90
CA LYS A 259 12.96 16.57 11.21
C LYS A 259 12.08 17.13 10.10
N TYR A 260 12.58 18.16 9.40
CA TYR A 260 11.90 18.69 8.22
C TYR A 260 11.76 17.64 7.11
N TYR A 261 12.81 16.87 6.80
CA TYR A 261 12.74 15.81 5.79
C TYR A 261 11.90 14.60 6.22
N GLN A 262 11.87 14.26 7.52
CA GLN A 262 10.92 13.28 8.05
C GLN A 262 9.48 13.72 7.76
N SER A 263 9.16 14.98 8.06
CA SER A 263 7.83 15.56 7.80
C SER A 263 7.49 15.59 6.31
N VAL A 264 8.41 16.07 5.46
CA VAL A 264 8.20 16.10 4.00
C VAL A 264 7.93 14.71 3.45
N LEU A 265 8.72 13.70 3.86
CA LEU A 265 8.57 12.33 3.38
C LEU A 265 7.22 11.72 3.80
N GLU A 266 6.79 11.99 5.03
CA GLU A 266 5.48 11.55 5.53
C GLU A 266 4.32 12.21 4.78
N GLN A 267 4.38 13.53 4.57
CA GLN A 267 3.33 14.25 3.83
C GLN A 267 3.26 13.84 2.35
N ALA A 268 4.42 13.59 1.73
CA ALA A 268 4.47 13.05 0.37
C ALA A 268 3.81 11.66 0.29
N GLY A 269 4.01 10.81 1.30
CA GLY A 269 3.32 9.52 1.41
C GLY A 269 1.80 9.66 1.50
N HIS A 270 1.31 10.54 2.39
CA HIS A 270 -0.13 10.81 2.50
C HIS A 270 -0.74 11.35 1.20
N TYR A 271 -0.03 12.23 0.50
CA TYR A 271 -0.46 12.72 -0.81
C TYR A 271 -0.52 11.58 -1.83
N ALA A 272 0.51 10.74 -1.92
CA ALA A 272 0.54 9.57 -2.81
C ALA A 272 -0.59 8.58 -2.50
N ASN A 273 -0.91 8.36 -1.22
CA ASN A 273 -2.05 7.54 -0.80
C ASN A 273 -3.38 8.06 -1.37
N ASN A 274 -3.66 9.35 -1.19
CA ASN A 274 -4.91 9.95 -1.64
C ASN A 274 -4.99 10.02 -3.17
N TRP A 275 -3.86 10.37 -3.82
CA TRP A 275 -3.77 10.41 -5.27
C TRP A 275 -3.98 9.04 -5.91
N MET A 276 -3.37 7.99 -5.35
CA MET A 276 -3.49 6.63 -5.88
C MET A 276 -4.95 6.17 -5.86
N MET A 277 -5.66 6.40 -4.75
CA MET A 277 -7.08 6.11 -4.63
C MET A 277 -7.88 6.88 -5.70
N ALA A 278 -7.70 8.20 -5.79
CA ALA A 278 -8.39 9.02 -6.77
C ALA A 278 -8.12 8.58 -8.22
N LYS A 279 -6.90 8.12 -8.51
CA LYS A 279 -6.55 7.59 -9.82
C LYS A 279 -7.25 6.27 -10.11
N TYR A 280 -7.33 5.34 -9.15
CA TYR A 280 -8.09 4.12 -9.32
C TYR A 280 -9.59 4.38 -9.51
N ASP A 281 -10.18 5.28 -8.73
CA ASP A 281 -11.59 5.68 -8.87
C ASP A 281 -11.88 6.27 -10.26
N GLN A 282 -10.94 7.03 -10.82
CA GLN A 282 -11.06 7.58 -12.17
C GLN A 282 -10.85 6.52 -13.26
N ALA A 283 -9.90 5.60 -13.08
CA ALA A 283 -9.44 4.69 -14.12
C ALA A 283 -10.24 3.37 -14.18
N ASN A 284 -10.74 2.87 -13.04
CA ASN A 284 -11.45 1.59 -12.97
C ASN A 284 -12.79 1.58 -13.74
N PRO A 285 -13.66 2.61 -13.67
CA PRO A 285 -14.94 2.58 -14.39
C PRO A 285 -14.81 2.42 -15.92
N PRO A 286 -13.98 3.21 -16.65
CA PRO A 286 -13.80 2.99 -18.08
C PRO A 286 -13.11 1.67 -18.39
N ALA A 287 -12.14 1.21 -17.59
CA ALA A 287 -11.49 -0.08 -17.79
C ALA A 287 -12.47 -1.25 -17.63
N LEU A 288 -13.36 -1.19 -16.64
CA LEU A 288 -14.40 -2.19 -16.43
C LEU A 288 -15.33 -2.29 -17.64
N ARG A 289 -15.77 -1.16 -18.20
CA ARG A 289 -16.58 -1.14 -19.43
C ARG A 289 -15.85 -1.79 -20.61
N LYS A 290 -14.55 -1.50 -20.78
CA LYS A 290 -13.74 -2.13 -21.83
C LYS A 290 -13.62 -3.64 -21.64
N LEU A 291 -13.38 -4.10 -20.41
CA LEU A 291 -13.28 -5.53 -20.10
C LEU A 291 -14.59 -6.26 -20.42
N ILE A 292 -15.73 -5.70 -20.03
CA ILE A 292 -17.06 -6.26 -20.36
C ILE A 292 -17.27 -6.29 -21.88
N ALA A 293 -16.98 -5.19 -22.57
CA ALA A 293 -17.09 -5.11 -24.03
C ALA A 293 -16.16 -6.12 -24.75
N ALA A 294 -15.02 -6.45 -24.13
CA ALA A 294 -14.08 -7.47 -24.60
C ALA A 294 -14.48 -8.91 -24.22
N GLY A 295 -15.62 -9.11 -23.55
CA GLY A 295 -16.17 -10.44 -23.24
C GLY A 295 -15.93 -10.95 -21.82
N ALA A 296 -15.38 -10.13 -20.91
CA ALA A 296 -15.27 -10.49 -19.50
C ALA A 296 -16.68 -10.67 -18.88
N LYS A 297 -16.85 -11.77 -18.14
CA LYS A 297 -18.10 -12.12 -17.46
C LYS A 297 -18.01 -11.74 -16.00
N LEU A 298 -18.66 -10.63 -15.64
CA LEU A 298 -18.77 -10.25 -14.23
C LEU A 298 -19.63 -11.26 -13.46
N ARG A 299 -19.12 -11.68 -12.30
CA ARG A 299 -19.77 -12.66 -11.43
C ARG A 299 -19.70 -12.21 -9.97
N PRO A 300 -20.83 -12.06 -9.26
CA PRO A 300 -20.77 -11.97 -7.81
C PRO A 300 -20.34 -13.35 -7.27
N PHE A 301 -19.53 -13.37 -6.21
CA PHE A 301 -19.38 -14.62 -5.44
C PHE A 301 -20.73 -15.04 -4.86
N PRO A 302 -21.14 -16.31 -4.99
CA PRO A 302 -22.36 -16.81 -4.36
C PRO A 302 -22.33 -16.62 -2.84
N ALA A 303 -23.46 -16.29 -2.23
CA ALA A 303 -23.54 -16.10 -0.78
C ALA A 303 -22.98 -17.29 0.04
N PRO A 304 -23.26 -18.57 -0.31
CA PRO A 304 -22.66 -19.71 0.40
C PRO A 304 -21.13 -19.76 0.31
N VAL A 305 -20.54 -19.28 -0.78
CA VAL A 305 -19.08 -19.18 -0.94
C VAL A 305 -18.53 -18.09 -0.03
N MET A 306 -19.17 -16.91 -0.01
CA MET A 306 -18.78 -15.80 0.86
C MET A 306 -18.85 -16.17 2.35
N GLU A 307 -19.92 -16.86 2.79
CA GLU A 307 -20.07 -17.32 4.18
C GLU A 307 -18.99 -18.35 4.57
N ALA A 308 -18.69 -19.29 3.68
CA ALA A 308 -17.61 -20.26 3.90
C ALA A 308 -16.23 -19.56 4.03
N CYS A 309 -15.96 -18.58 3.16
CA CYS A 309 -14.75 -17.76 3.22
C CYS A 309 -14.68 -16.91 4.50
N TYR A 310 -15.79 -16.30 4.92
CA TYR A 310 -15.87 -15.51 6.14
C TYR A 310 -15.57 -16.36 7.37
N LYS A 311 -16.21 -17.52 7.48
CA LYS A 311 -15.95 -18.47 8.56
C LYS A 311 -14.48 -18.90 8.59
N ALA A 312 -13.94 -19.34 7.46
CA ALA A 312 -12.54 -19.77 7.37
C ALA A 312 -11.54 -18.66 7.74
N ALA A 313 -11.82 -17.41 7.33
CA ALA A 313 -11.01 -16.26 7.71
C ALA A 313 -11.08 -15.98 9.22
N LYS A 314 -12.26 -15.96 9.82
CA LYS A 314 -12.42 -15.71 11.27
C LYS A 314 -11.81 -16.80 12.13
N GLU A 315 -11.90 -18.07 11.70
CA GLU A 315 -11.20 -19.19 12.33
C GLU A 315 -9.68 -18.99 12.26
N LEU A 316 -9.14 -18.68 11.08
CA LEU A 316 -7.71 -18.39 10.91
C LEU A 316 -7.24 -17.22 11.78
N HIS A 317 -8.00 -16.12 11.84
CA HIS A 317 -7.64 -14.96 12.66
C HIS A 317 -7.57 -15.33 14.13
N SER A 318 -8.53 -16.11 14.62
CA SER A 318 -8.56 -16.59 16.01
C SER A 318 -7.38 -17.50 16.33
N GLU A 319 -7.06 -18.45 15.44
CA GLU A 319 -5.92 -19.35 15.58
C GLU A 319 -4.59 -18.60 15.64
N VAL A 320 -4.39 -17.62 14.75
CA VAL A 320 -3.16 -16.82 14.72
C VAL A 320 -3.09 -15.88 15.92
N ALA A 321 -4.18 -15.20 16.29
CA ALA A 321 -4.21 -14.33 17.46
C ALA A 321 -3.97 -15.08 18.78
N ALA A 322 -4.35 -16.36 18.86
CA ALA A 322 -4.06 -17.19 20.03
C ALA A 322 -2.56 -17.48 20.22
N THR A 323 -1.76 -17.40 19.16
CA THR A 323 -0.34 -17.81 19.15
C THR A 323 0.63 -16.68 18.82
N ASN A 324 0.15 -15.53 18.33
CA ASN A 324 0.96 -14.37 18.00
C ASN A 324 0.41 -13.10 18.66
N ALA A 325 1.13 -12.60 19.66
CA ALA A 325 0.73 -11.45 20.47
C ALA A 325 0.72 -10.12 19.67
N ASP A 326 1.67 -9.93 18.74
CA ASP A 326 1.68 -8.74 17.88
C ASP A 326 0.46 -8.74 16.95
N PHE A 327 0.17 -9.88 16.33
CA PHE A 327 -1.00 -10.06 15.48
C PHE A 327 -2.28 -9.77 16.26
N LYS A 328 -2.42 -10.35 17.46
CA LYS A 328 -3.58 -10.15 18.33
C LYS A 328 -3.77 -8.66 18.67
N LYS A 329 -2.71 -7.98 19.10
CA LYS A 329 -2.73 -6.56 19.47
C LYS A 329 -3.24 -5.69 18.32
N VAL A 330 -2.70 -5.87 17.11
CA VAL A 330 -3.09 -5.08 15.93
C VAL A 330 -4.51 -5.47 15.47
N TYR A 331 -4.84 -6.76 15.47
CA TYR A 331 -6.16 -7.26 15.08
C TYR A 331 -7.30 -6.70 15.94
N GLU A 332 -7.13 -6.72 17.27
CA GLU A 332 -8.13 -6.21 18.21
C GLU A 332 -8.32 -4.70 18.04
N SER A 333 -7.22 -3.94 17.88
CA SER A 333 -7.27 -2.50 17.61
C SER A 333 -8.02 -2.18 16.33
N LEU A 334 -7.64 -2.80 15.20
CA LEU A 334 -8.26 -2.57 13.90
C LEU A 334 -9.74 -2.98 13.92
N THR A 335 -10.06 -4.15 14.47
CA THR A 335 -11.43 -4.68 14.50
C THR A 335 -12.35 -3.79 15.34
N SER A 336 -11.90 -3.36 16.52
CA SER A 336 -12.67 -2.44 17.38
C SER A 336 -12.96 -1.11 16.65
N PHE A 337 -11.92 -0.53 16.04
CA PHE A 337 -12.05 0.72 15.29
C PHE A 337 -12.99 0.56 14.08
N SER A 338 -12.81 -0.50 13.27
CA SER A 338 -13.60 -0.72 12.08
C SER A 338 -15.07 -1.03 12.38
N ASN A 339 -15.37 -1.76 13.46
CA ASN A 339 -16.75 -2.06 13.84
C ASN A 339 -17.52 -0.78 14.19
N ASN A 340 -16.90 0.13 14.94
CA ASN A 340 -17.48 1.45 15.22
C ASN A 340 -17.58 2.31 13.95
N GLY A 341 -16.59 2.22 13.05
CA GLY A 341 -16.64 2.88 11.76
C GLY A 341 -17.81 2.41 10.89
N TYR A 342 -17.98 1.09 10.76
CA TYR A 342 -19.06 0.52 9.97
C TYR A 342 -20.45 0.77 10.55
N SER A 343 -20.57 0.95 11.88
CA SER A 343 -21.84 1.32 12.49
C SER A 343 -22.30 2.72 12.06
N TRP A 344 -21.37 3.63 11.74
CA TRP A 344 -21.66 4.90 11.08
C TRP A 344 -21.89 4.75 9.57
N PHE A 345 -21.02 4.03 8.86
CA PHE A 345 -21.11 3.90 7.39
C PHE A 345 -22.45 3.33 6.93
N GLN A 346 -23.04 2.40 7.68
CA GLN A 346 -24.36 1.84 7.34
C GLN A 346 -25.52 2.87 7.39
N VAL A 347 -25.34 3.99 8.10
CA VAL A 347 -26.38 5.02 8.26
C VAL A 347 -26.34 6.02 7.12
N ALA A 348 -25.20 6.70 6.94
CA ALA A 348 -25.07 7.81 5.99
C ALA A 348 -24.44 7.37 4.67
N GLU A 349 -23.20 6.87 4.70
CA GLU A 349 -22.40 6.58 3.51
C GLU A 349 -23.06 5.52 2.63
N LEU A 350 -23.33 4.33 3.16
CA LEU A 350 -23.98 3.25 2.41
C LEU A 350 -25.45 3.56 2.06
N GLY A 351 -26.14 4.34 2.89
CA GLY A 351 -27.50 4.80 2.61
C GLY A 351 -27.54 5.71 1.38
N TYR A 352 -26.64 6.70 1.34
CA TYR A 352 -26.47 7.62 0.22
C TYR A 352 -25.94 6.92 -1.03
N ASP A 353 -24.81 6.22 -0.95
CA ASP A 353 -24.18 5.55 -2.09
C ASP A 353 -25.07 4.44 -2.64
N GLY A 354 -25.77 3.71 -1.76
CA GLY A 354 -26.76 2.72 -2.18
C GLY A 354 -27.92 3.34 -2.95
N PHE A 355 -28.40 4.53 -2.55
CA PHE A 355 -29.40 5.28 -3.31
C PHE A 355 -28.84 5.73 -4.66
N MET A 356 -27.65 6.34 -4.69
CA MET A 356 -27.04 6.85 -5.92
C MET A 356 -26.70 5.74 -6.92
N ALA A 357 -26.17 4.60 -6.46
CA ALA A 357 -25.84 3.47 -7.32
C ALA A 357 -27.05 2.95 -8.11
N ARG A 358 -28.23 2.89 -7.47
CA ARG A 358 -29.49 2.49 -8.13
C ARG A 358 -30.01 3.51 -9.16
N HIS A 359 -29.56 4.76 -9.07
CA HIS A 359 -29.94 5.85 -9.98
C HIS A 359 -28.81 6.23 -10.94
N SER A 360 -27.69 5.52 -10.91
CA SER A 360 -26.61 5.74 -11.86
C SER A 360 -27.12 5.39 -13.26
N GLN A 361 -27.10 6.39 -14.15
CA GLN A 361 -27.38 6.17 -15.57
C GLN A 361 -26.08 5.62 -16.18
N GLY A 362 -26.05 4.30 -16.34
CA GLY A 362 -24.93 3.54 -16.91
C GLY A 362 -25.07 3.32 -18.40
#